data_AF-A0A7V4E5J9-F1
#
_entry.id   AF-A0A7V4E5J9-F1
#
_cell.length_a   1.000
_cell.length_b   1.000
_cell.length_c   1.000
_cell.angle_alpha   90.00
_cell.angle_beta   90.00
_cell.angle_gamma   90.00
#
_symmetry.space_group_name_H-M   'P 1'
#
loop_
_entity.id
_entity.type
_entity.pdbx_description
1 polymer ?
#
loop_
_entity_poly.entity_id
_entity_poly.type
_entity_poly.pdbx_seq_one_letter_code
_entity_poly.pdbx_strand_id
1 'polypeptide(L)'
;EEAALRAKLTEAAKALEALKPEALALGLKEKVAEAETLLAQGSLPNLGALQTSLEEARAKARQEALSELSRLQALAERFRGFGGEGILRAIAEEKGKPLPDPTPIARALEALKRRMEAKREELTTRLTAFFQAYARLEGFQSETGRRLRSLLPVLRSAQEKLPRLGPQGLLQVERTLGQVEALLRELEREQEAAKAVLQEIKGEDLEALLGVFDQGRTPAQAKAPEAPSPMDLEADLAPLRLPGVEVLGYLGEALPLPREPLEALVQALDQLDKSLGQTRGPAAILLGEKALVLAPRKGRILVALLEKTSLSAFLIELTS
;
A
#
# COMPACT_ATOMS: atom_id res chain seq x y z
N GLU A 1 -89.92 13.47 1.98
CA GLU A 1 -88.66 14.25 2.05
C GLU A 1 -87.68 13.68 3.08
N GLU A 2 -88.12 13.25 4.26
CA GLU A 2 -87.26 12.67 5.31
C GLU A 2 -86.46 11.42 4.91
N ALA A 3 -87.06 10.51 4.11
CA ALA A 3 -86.37 9.31 3.63
C ALA A 3 -85.18 9.62 2.68
N ALA A 4 -85.29 10.69 1.89
CA ALA A 4 -84.23 11.12 0.98
C ALA A 4 -83.07 11.79 1.72
N LEU A 5 -83.37 12.52 2.80
CA LEU A 5 -82.35 13.10 3.69
C LEU A 5 -81.59 12.02 4.47
N ARG A 6 -82.28 11.00 4.97
CA ARG A 6 -81.64 9.84 5.63
C ARG A 6 -80.73 9.08 4.67
N ALA A 7 -81.16 8.84 3.43
CA ALA A 7 -80.32 8.22 2.41
C ALA A 7 -79.04 9.04 2.15
N LYS A 8 -79.16 10.35 1.94
CA LYS A 8 -78.00 11.26 1.72
C LYS A 8 -77.04 11.31 2.91
N LEU A 9 -77.55 11.26 4.16
CA LEU A 9 -76.71 11.20 5.36
C LEU A 9 -75.95 9.86 5.46
N THR A 10 -76.59 8.74 5.11
CA THR A 10 -75.91 7.43 5.09
C THR A 10 -74.85 7.33 3.99
N GLU A 11 -75.09 7.93 2.82
CA GLU A 11 -74.10 8.03 1.75
C GLU A 11 -72.92 8.92 2.16
N ALA A 12 -73.21 10.07 2.79
CA ALA A 12 -72.17 10.97 3.29
C ALA A 12 -71.32 10.33 4.41
N ALA A 13 -71.93 9.55 5.30
CA ALA A 13 -71.20 8.80 6.32
C ALA A 13 -70.27 7.73 5.73
N LYS A 14 -70.74 6.97 4.72
CA LYS A 14 -69.89 6.00 4.00
C LYS A 14 -68.75 6.68 3.25
N ALA A 15 -69.01 7.81 2.62
CA ALA A 15 -67.98 8.58 1.91
C ALA A 15 -66.93 9.16 2.87
N LEU A 16 -67.34 9.61 4.06
CA LEU A 16 -66.43 10.08 5.09
C LEU A 16 -65.56 8.96 5.67
N GLU A 17 -66.16 7.80 5.98
CA GLU A 17 -65.42 6.60 6.42
C GLU A 17 -64.35 6.17 5.40
N ALA A 18 -64.65 6.28 4.10
CA ALA A 18 -63.68 5.96 3.04
C ALA A 18 -62.51 6.97 2.97
N LEU A 19 -62.75 8.25 3.28
CA LEU A 19 -61.74 9.32 3.19
C LEU A 19 -60.93 9.50 4.50
N LYS A 20 -61.50 9.06 5.62
CA LYS A 20 -60.91 9.13 6.96
C LYS A 20 -59.48 8.57 7.08
N PRO A 21 -59.15 7.34 6.62
CA PRO A 21 -57.81 6.79 6.82
C PRO A 21 -56.72 7.65 6.17
N GLU A 22 -57.02 8.20 4.99
CA GLU A 22 -56.08 9.01 4.24
C GLU A 22 -55.99 10.46 4.77
N ALA A 23 -57.12 11.02 5.19
CA ALA A 23 -57.15 12.33 5.84
C ALA A 23 -56.38 12.33 7.15
N LEU A 24 -56.48 11.26 7.95
CA LEU A 24 -55.71 11.11 9.17
C LEU A 24 -54.20 10.94 8.89
N ALA A 25 -53.83 10.18 7.85
CA ALA A 25 -52.44 9.99 7.44
C ALA A 25 -51.77 11.30 6.95
N LEU A 26 -52.54 12.19 6.32
CA LEU A 26 -52.08 13.48 5.82
C LEU A 26 -52.26 14.63 6.84
N GLY A 27 -52.65 14.32 8.08
CA GLY A 27 -52.74 15.30 9.18
C GLY A 27 -54.03 16.14 9.23
N LEU A 28 -55.06 15.81 8.45
CA LEU A 28 -56.35 16.53 8.41
C LEU A 28 -57.33 16.09 9.52
N LYS A 29 -56.82 15.83 10.73
CA LYS A 29 -57.62 15.29 11.86
C LYS A 29 -58.79 16.20 12.25
N GLU A 30 -58.56 17.51 12.24
CA GLU A 30 -59.57 18.51 12.62
C GLU A 30 -60.73 18.57 11.63
N LYS A 31 -60.44 18.56 10.31
CA LYS A 31 -61.48 18.57 9.27
C LYS A 31 -62.30 17.29 9.23
N VAL A 32 -61.68 16.15 9.56
CA VAL A 32 -62.41 14.88 9.72
C VAL A 32 -63.31 14.93 10.95
N ALA A 33 -62.82 15.44 12.08
CA ALA A 33 -63.61 15.58 13.30
C ALA A 33 -64.80 16.53 13.11
N GLU A 34 -64.60 17.67 12.44
CA GLU A 34 -65.67 18.61 12.10
C GLU A 34 -66.76 17.93 11.26
N ALA A 35 -66.37 17.17 10.23
CA ALA A 35 -67.31 16.46 9.37
C ALA A 35 -68.03 15.30 10.09
N GLU A 36 -67.38 14.63 11.06
CA GLU A 36 -68.01 13.65 11.95
C GLU A 36 -69.04 14.30 12.89
N THR A 37 -68.73 15.47 13.46
CA THR A 37 -69.66 16.19 14.34
C THR A 37 -70.90 16.68 13.59
N LEU A 38 -70.74 17.15 12.34
CA LEU A 38 -71.85 17.57 11.50
C LEU A 38 -72.77 16.40 11.14
N LEU A 39 -72.20 15.22 10.84
CA LEU A 39 -72.97 13.99 10.64
C LEU A 39 -73.73 13.56 11.89
N ALA A 40 -73.10 13.66 13.07
CA ALA A 40 -73.75 13.35 14.35
C ALA A 40 -74.91 14.30 14.67
N GLN A 41 -74.84 15.55 14.20
CA GLN A 41 -75.91 16.55 14.33
C GLN A 41 -77.01 16.42 13.25
N GLY A 42 -76.92 15.43 12.36
CA GLY A 42 -77.89 15.21 11.28
C GLY A 42 -77.77 16.19 10.11
N SER A 43 -76.67 16.94 10.03
CA SER A 43 -76.37 17.88 8.94
C SER A 43 -75.45 17.25 7.89
N LEU A 44 -75.61 17.65 6.63
CA LEU A 44 -74.75 17.16 5.55
C LEU A 44 -73.37 17.83 5.63
N PRO A 45 -72.27 17.09 5.87
CA PRO A 45 -70.93 17.66 5.88
C PRO A 45 -70.50 18.07 4.46
N ASN A 46 -69.64 19.08 4.35
CA ASN A 46 -69.09 19.50 3.07
C ASN A 46 -67.91 18.59 2.65
N LEU A 47 -68.24 17.43 2.10
CA LEU A 47 -67.25 16.46 1.63
C LEU A 47 -66.39 17.00 0.47
N GLY A 48 -66.90 17.95 -0.32
CA GLY A 48 -66.12 18.60 -1.39
C GLY A 48 -64.97 19.47 -0.85
N ALA A 49 -65.20 20.17 0.26
CA ALA A 49 -64.14 20.91 0.96
C ALA A 49 -63.10 19.96 1.60
N LEU A 50 -63.54 18.79 2.09
CA LEU A 50 -62.63 17.77 2.62
C LEU A 50 -61.77 17.16 1.49
N GLN A 51 -62.38 16.82 0.35
CA GLN A 51 -61.68 16.28 -0.82
C GLN A 51 -60.65 17.25 -1.40
N THR A 52 -61.03 18.53 -1.58
CA THR A 52 -60.07 19.57 -2.02
C THR A 52 -58.92 19.71 -1.04
N SER A 53 -59.19 19.71 0.27
CA SER A 53 -58.12 19.75 1.27
C SER A 53 -57.22 18.52 1.29
N LEU A 54 -57.77 17.35 0.97
CA LEU A 54 -57.02 16.10 0.78
C LEU A 54 -56.10 16.20 -0.43
N GLU A 55 -56.59 16.70 -1.56
CA GLU A 55 -55.78 16.90 -2.76
C GLU A 55 -54.64 17.90 -2.51
N GLU A 56 -54.92 19.01 -1.83
CA GLU A 56 -53.90 19.98 -1.42
C GLU A 56 -52.86 19.35 -0.48
N ALA A 57 -53.30 18.57 0.52
CA ALA A 57 -52.41 17.90 1.46
C ALA A 57 -51.54 16.84 0.77
N ARG A 58 -52.12 16.05 -0.16
CA ARG A 58 -51.36 15.11 -1.00
C ARG A 58 -50.34 15.83 -1.87
N ALA A 59 -50.71 16.94 -2.49
CA ALA A 59 -49.82 17.72 -3.34
C ALA A 59 -48.62 18.28 -2.54
N LYS A 60 -48.87 18.80 -1.34
CA LYS A 60 -47.82 19.28 -0.41
C LYS A 60 -46.91 18.14 0.04
N ALA A 61 -47.48 17.05 0.55
CA ALA A 61 -46.72 15.88 0.99
C ALA A 61 -45.86 15.30 -0.14
N ARG A 62 -46.39 15.26 -1.37
CA ARG A 62 -45.63 14.84 -2.55
C ARG A 62 -44.48 15.79 -2.86
N GLN A 63 -44.68 17.10 -2.81
CA GLN A 63 -43.61 18.07 -3.05
C GLN A 63 -42.49 17.95 -2.01
N GLU A 64 -42.87 17.84 -0.72
CA GLU A 64 -41.93 17.62 0.38
C GLU A 64 -41.13 16.34 0.16
N ALA A 65 -41.80 15.21 -0.10
CA ALA A 65 -41.16 13.93 -0.37
C ALA A 65 -40.21 14.00 -1.58
N LEU A 66 -40.58 14.66 -2.69
CA LEU A 66 -39.71 14.83 -3.85
C LEU A 66 -38.47 15.70 -3.53
N SER A 67 -38.63 16.72 -2.68
CA SER A 67 -37.50 17.54 -2.22
C SER A 67 -36.53 16.72 -1.36
N GLU A 68 -37.05 15.89 -0.45
CA GLU A 68 -36.25 15.00 0.39
C GLU A 68 -35.54 13.95 -0.46
N LEU A 69 -36.24 13.30 -1.39
CA LEU A 69 -35.65 12.35 -2.33
C LEU A 69 -34.53 12.98 -3.17
N SER A 70 -34.64 14.25 -3.54
CA SER A 70 -33.59 14.95 -4.28
C SER A 70 -32.37 15.24 -3.40
N ARG A 71 -32.58 15.58 -2.12
CA ARG A 71 -31.49 15.68 -1.13
C ARG A 71 -30.81 14.33 -0.90
N LEU A 72 -31.57 13.24 -0.79
CA LEU A 72 -31.04 11.89 -0.63
C LEU A 72 -30.30 11.41 -1.89
N GLN A 73 -30.76 11.80 -3.07
CA GLN A 73 -30.07 11.53 -4.34
C GLN A 73 -28.65 12.11 -4.36
N ALA A 74 -28.49 13.38 -3.99
CA ALA A 74 -27.17 14.02 -3.93
C ALA A 74 -26.23 13.32 -2.93
N LEU A 75 -26.76 12.73 -1.86
CA LEU A 75 -25.99 11.92 -0.93
C LEU A 75 -25.63 10.55 -1.54
N ALA A 76 -26.58 9.88 -2.19
CA ALA A 76 -26.37 8.58 -2.82
C ALA A 76 -25.33 8.63 -3.95
N GLU A 77 -25.28 9.72 -4.71
CA GLU A 77 -24.27 9.96 -5.76
C GLU A 77 -22.83 9.90 -5.21
N ARG A 78 -22.61 10.36 -3.97
CA ARG A 78 -21.29 10.29 -3.32
C ARG A 78 -20.86 8.85 -3.07
N PHE A 79 -21.80 7.92 -2.93
CA PHE A 79 -21.55 6.50 -2.72
C PHE A 79 -21.50 5.69 -4.03
N ARG A 80 -21.35 6.34 -5.19
CA ARG A 80 -21.17 5.63 -6.47
C ARG A 80 -19.94 4.73 -6.42
N GLY A 81 -20.07 3.49 -6.91
CA GLY A 81 -19.06 2.44 -6.78
C GLY A 81 -19.00 1.77 -5.40
N PHE A 82 -19.65 2.35 -4.38
CA PHE A 82 -19.80 1.79 -3.02
C PHE A 82 -21.26 1.39 -2.75
N GLY A 83 -21.99 0.93 -3.75
CA GLY A 83 -23.40 0.50 -3.60
C GLY A 83 -24.46 1.62 -3.69
N GLY A 84 -24.06 2.87 -3.94
CA GLY A 84 -25.01 3.98 -4.14
C GLY A 84 -25.90 3.82 -5.38
N GLU A 85 -25.48 3.04 -6.38
CA GLU A 85 -26.24 2.83 -7.63
C GLU A 85 -27.60 2.16 -7.40
N GLY A 86 -27.68 1.20 -6.48
CA GLY A 86 -28.95 0.56 -6.12
C GLY A 86 -29.91 1.56 -5.48
N ILE A 87 -29.39 2.46 -4.66
CA ILE A 87 -30.17 3.52 -4.00
C ILE A 87 -30.64 4.55 -5.03
N LEU A 88 -29.80 4.93 -6.00
CA LEU A 88 -30.18 5.84 -7.09
C LEU A 88 -31.30 5.27 -7.96
N ARG A 89 -31.29 3.96 -8.24
CA ARG A 89 -32.39 3.26 -8.92
C ARG A 89 -33.67 3.28 -8.08
N ALA A 90 -33.57 2.93 -6.79
CA ALA A 90 -34.70 2.97 -5.87
C ALA A 90 -35.31 4.38 -5.75
N ILE A 91 -34.47 5.44 -5.73
CA ILE A 91 -34.94 6.84 -5.75
C ILE A 91 -35.71 7.15 -7.04
N ALA A 92 -35.22 6.71 -8.20
CA ALA A 92 -35.89 6.93 -9.47
C ALA A 92 -37.26 6.23 -9.52
N GLU A 93 -37.35 5.01 -9.00
CA GLU A 93 -38.61 4.26 -8.87
C GLU A 93 -39.58 4.94 -7.88
N GLU A 94 -39.09 5.40 -6.74
CA GLU A 94 -39.90 6.07 -5.71
C GLU A 94 -40.46 7.41 -6.20
N LYS A 95 -39.68 8.17 -6.98
CA LYS A 95 -40.13 9.43 -7.61
C LYS A 95 -41.31 9.23 -8.58
N GLY A 96 -41.48 8.02 -9.13
CA GLY A 96 -42.58 7.67 -10.02
C GLY A 96 -43.92 7.43 -9.31
N LYS A 97 -43.92 7.27 -7.98
CA LYS A 97 -45.13 6.93 -7.20
C LYS A 97 -46.01 8.16 -6.94
N PRO A 98 -47.33 7.97 -6.76
CA PRO A 98 -48.26 9.07 -6.47
C PRO A 98 -47.98 9.75 -5.12
N LEU A 99 -47.53 8.98 -4.13
CA LEU A 99 -47.04 9.47 -2.84
C LEU A 99 -45.68 8.82 -2.55
N PRO A 100 -44.56 9.49 -2.86
CA PRO A 100 -43.23 8.95 -2.63
C PRO A 100 -42.92 8.84 -1.12
N ASP A 101 -42.31 7.74 -0.68
CA ASP A 101 -41.81 7.60 0.69
C ASP A 101 -40.27 7.67 0.74
N PRO A 102 -39.68 8.72 1.35
CA PRO A 102 -38.23 8.86 1.49
C PRO A 102 -37.62 7.97 2.58
N THR A 103 -38.43 7.44 3.50
CA THR A 103 -38.00 6.65 4.67
C THR A 103 -37.14 5.41 4.32
N PRO A 104 -37.56 4.52 3.39
CA PRO A 104 -36.76 3.34 3.03
C PRO A 104 -35.39 3.72 2.44
N ILE A 105 -35.34 4.80 1.67
CA ILE A 105 -34.11 5.29 1.03
C ILE A 105 -33.16 5.88 2.07
N ALA A 106 -33.68 6.64 3.04
CA ALA A 106 -32.90 7.15 4.16
C ALA A 106 -32.26 6.00 4.96
N ARG A 107 -33.05 4.97 5.30
CA ARG A 107 -32.55 3.76 5.99
C ARG A 107 -31.47 3.03 5.19
N ALA A 108 -31.65 2.90 3.88
CA ALA A 108 -30.65 2.27 3.01
C ALA A 108 -29.33 3.07 2.99
N LEU A 109 -29.40 4.41 2.95
CA LEU A 109 -28.22 5.28 3.03
C LEU A 109 -27.52 5.21 4.39
N GLU A 110 -28.26 5.11 5.49
CA GLU A 110 -27.68 4.89 6.82
C GLU A 110 -26.97 3.55 6.93
N ALA A 111 -27.57 2.48 6.40
CA ALA A 111 -26.92 1.18 6.33
C ALA A 111 -25.62 1.24 5.52
N LEU A 112 -25.59 2.01 4.43
CA LEU A 112 -24.40 2.21 3.62
C LEU A 112 -23.31 2.98 4.36
N LYS A 113 -23.68 4.00 5.14
CA LYS A 113 -22.75 4.72 6.02
C LYS A 113 -22.14 3.79 7.07
N ARG A 114 -22.95 2.94 7.70
CA ARG A 114 -22.45 1.95 8.69
C ARG A 114 -21.47 0.96 8.04
N ARG A 115 -21.78 0.48 6.82
CA ARG A 115 -20.86 -0.38 6.05
C ARG A 115 -19.55 0.34 5.70
N MET A 116 -19.60 1.63 5.41
CA MET A 116 -18.41 2.44 5.15
C MET A 116 -17.52 2.55 6.40
N GLU A 117 -18.09 2.78 7.58
CA GLU A 117 -17.31 2.80 8.82
C GLU A 117 -16.71 1.41 9.13
N ALA A 118 -17.48 0.33 8.95
CA ALA A 118 -16.96 -1.03 9.11
C ALA A 118 -15.79 -1.32 8.15
N LYS A 119 -15.88 -0.90 6.89
CA LYS A 119 -14.77 -0.99 5.92
C LYS A 119 -13.56 -0.16 6.34
N ARG A 120 -13.75 1.00 6.99
CA ARG A 120 -12.62 1.79 7.51
C ARG A 120 -11.88 1.06 8.62
N GLU A 121 -12.61 0.49 9.57
CA GLU A 121 -12.02 -0.31 10.66
C GLU A 121 -11.28 -1.53 10.10
N GLU A 122 -11.86 -2.21 9.12
CA GLU A 122 -11.23 -3.32 8.42
C GLU A 122 -9.92 -2.90 7.73
N LEU A 123 -9.95 -1.84 6.92
CA LEU A 123 -8.75 -1.36 6.22
C LEU A 123 -7.67 -0.86 7.21
N THR A 124 -8.07 -0.26 8.32
CA THR A 124 -7.14 0.15 9.39
C THR A 124 -6.44 -1.06 9.99
N THR A 125 -7.20 -2.11 10.27
CA THR A 125 -6.68 -3.37 10.83
C THR A 125 -5.73 -4.04 9.83
N ARG A 126 -6.12 -4.13 8.56
CA ARG A 126 -5.29 -4.70 7.50
C ARG A 126 -4.00 -3.91 7.27
N LEU A 127 -4.06 -2.57 7.23
CA LEU A 127 -2.87 -1.72 7.12
C LEU A 127 -1.92 -1.93 8.30
N THR A 128 -2.46 -2.03 9.51
CA THR A 128 -1.66 -2.25 10.71
C THR A 128 -0.97 -3.61 10.66
N ALA A 129 -1.70 -4.67 10.28
CA ALA A 129 -1.14 -6.01 10.10
C ALA A 129 -0.08 -6.05 9.00
N PHE A 130 -0.33 -5.36 7.88
CA PHE A 130 0.63 -5.23 6.78
C PHE A 130 1.94 -4.59 7.25
N PHE A 131 1.89 -3.46 7.94
CA PHE A 131 3.11 -2.78 8.42
C PHE A 131 3.87 -3.63 9.45
N GLN A 132 3.16 -4.37 10.31
CA GLN A 132 3.79 -5.30 11.25
C GLN A 132 4.49 -6.47 10.54
N ALA A 133 3.86 -7.05 9.52
CA ALA A 133 4.45 -8.13 8.73
C ALA A 133 5.65 -7.63 7.92
N TYR A 134 5.52 -6.45 7.29
CA TYR A 134 6.61 -5.83 6.54
C TYR A 134 7.83 -5.53 7.42
N ALA A 135 7.63 -5.02 8.65
CA ALA A 135 8.72 -4.74 9.59
C ALA A 135 9.54 -6.00 9.93
N ARG A 136 8.95 -7.21 9.91
CA ARG A 136 9.68 -8.47 10.13
C ARG A 136 10.57 -8.87 8.95
N LEU A 137 10.28 -8.33 7.77
CA LEU A 137 10.99 -8.57 6.52
C LEU A 137 11.95 -7.41 6.17
N GLU A 138 12.02 -6.39 7.03
CA GLU A 138 12.83 -5.19 6.86
C GLU A 138 14.32 -5.55 7.00
N GLY A 139 14.97 -5.81 5.87
CA GLY A 139 16.35 -6.27 5.81
C GLY A 139 16.61 -7.23 4.64
N PHE A 140 15.57 -7.90 4.14
CA PHE A 140 15.68 -8.73 2.95
C PHE A 140 15.81 -7.85 1.69
N GLN A 141 16.89 -8.02 0.95
CA GLN A 141 17.15 -7.29 -0.29
C GLN A 141 16.69 -8.09 -1.50
N SER A 142 15.44 -7.91 -1.90
CA SER A 142 14.91 -8.42 -3.18
C SER A 142 14.31 -7.31 -4.03
N GLU A 143 14.12 -7.58 -5.31
CA GLU A 143 13.44 -6.66 -6.23
C GLU A 143 12.00 -6.37 -5.78
N THR A 144 11.29 -7.40 -5.29
CA THR A 144 9.96 -7.32 -4.69
C THR A 144 9.97 -6.40 -3.47
N GLY A 145 10.99 -6.53 -2.61
CA GLY A 145 11.20 -5.65 -1.47
C GLY A 145 11.48 -4.18 -1.86
N ARG A 146 12.17 -3.93 -2.99
CA ARG A 146 12.40 -2.56 -3.52
C ARG A 146 11.11 -1.93 -4.06
N ARG A 147 10.32 -2.70 -4.82
CA ARG A 147 9.01 -2.26 -5.32
C ARG A 147 8.07 -1.93 -4.16
N LEU A 148 8.00 -2.80 -3.16
CA LEU A 148 7.15 -2.61 -1.99
C LEU A 148 7.59 -1.39 -1.16
N ARG A 149 8.90 -1.14 -0.99
CA ARG A 149 9.43 0.08 -0.36
C ARG A 149 8.94 1.37 -1.02
N SER A 150 8.89 1.39 -2.35
CA SER A 150 8.42 2.57 -3.10
C SER A 150 6.95 2.91 -2.84
N LEU A 151 6.14 1.92 -2.44
CA LEU A 151 4.71 2.06 -2.18
C LEU A 151 4.39 2.38 -0.71
N LEU A 152 5.33 2.20 0.21
CA LEU A 152 5.14 2.49 1.65
C LEU A 152 4.73 3.95 1.94
N PRO A 153 5.30 4.99 1.28
CA PRO A 153 4.89 6.37 1.54
C PRO A 153 3.41 6.60 1.18
N VAL A 154 2.93 5.96 0.12
CA VAL A 154 1.54 6.04 -0.32
C VAL A 154 0.63 5.36 0.71
N LEU A 155 1.01 4.18 1.22
CA LEU A 155 0.26 3.47 2.26
C LEU A 155 0.25 4.21 3.60
N ARG A 156 1.37 4.84 3.99
CA ARG A 156 1.43 5.67 5.20
C ARG A 156 0.52 6.88 5.08
N SER A 157 0.57 7.59 3.94
CA SER A 157 -0.37 8.68 3.68
C SER A 157 -1.82 8.21 3.64
N ALA A 158 -2.09 6.98 3.17
CA ALA A 158 -3.43 6.40 3.16
C ALA A 158 -3.90 6.10 4.58
N GLN A 159 -3.05 5.56 5.45
CA GLN A 159 -3.34 5.28 6.85
C GLN A 159 -3.72 6.55 7.63
N GLU A 160 -2.95 7.62 7.48
CA GLU A 160 -3.23 8.90 8.15
C GLU A 160 -4.54 9.55 7.68
N LYS A 161 -4.85 9.43 6.38
CA LYS A 161 -6.03 10.05 5.78
C LYS A 161 -7.28 9.19 5.90
N LEU A 162 -7.14 7.89 6.18
CA LEU A 162 -8.21 6.90 6.26
C LEU A 162 -9.48 7.35 7.01
N PRO A 163 -9.40 7.97 8.20
CA PRO A 163 -10.60 8.43 8.91
C PRO A 163 -11.38 9.54 8.16
N ARG A 164 -10.73 10.26 7.24
CA ARG A 164 -11.32 11.36 6.47
C ARG A 164 -11.68 10.97 5.04
N LEU A 165 -11.29 9.78 4.59
CA LEU A 165 -11.54 9.35 3.21
C LEU A 165 -13.03 9.04 2.99
N GLY A 166 -13.56 9.56 1.88
CA GLY A 166 -14.87 9.19 1.38
C GLY A 166 -14.89 7.77 0.77
N PRO A 167 -16.06 7.29 0.35
CA PRO A 167 -16.25 5.92 -0.15
C PRO A 167 -15.33 5.56 -1.33
N GLN A 168 -15.10 6.49 -2.26
CA GLN A 168 -14.17 6.26 -3.38
C GLN A 168 -12.70 6.13 -2.91
N GLY A 169 -12.30 6.96 -1.95
CA GLY A 169 -10.96 6.89 -1.37
C GLY A 169 -10.73 5.55 -0.67
N LEU A 170 -11.72 5.04 0.05
CA LEU A 170 -11.63 3.72 0.70
C LEU A 170 -11.48 2.58 -0.31
N LEU A 171 -12.22 2.61 -1.43
CA LEU A 171 -12.07 1.62 -2.50
C LEU A 171 -10.69 1.68 -3.16
N GLN A 172 -10.13 2.88 -3.32
CA GLN A 172 -8.78 3.04 -3.84
C GLN A 172 -7.75 2.45 -2.87
N VAL A 173 -7.87 2.75 -1.57
CA VAL A 173 -7.01 2.19 -0.54
C VAL A 173 -7.10 0.66 -0.53
N GLU A 174 -8.32 0.11 -0.55
CA GLU A 174 -8.57 -1.35 -0.62
C GLU A 174 -7.86 -2.00 -1.81
N ARG A 175 -7.92 -1.39 -3.00
CA ARG A 175 -7.21 -1.89 -4.20
C ARG A 175 -5.70 -1.83 -4.03
N THR A 176 -5.16 -0.69 -3.58
CA THR A 176 -3.72 -0.53 -3.40
C THR A 176 -3.18 -1.46 -2.32
N LEU A 177 -3.93 -1.65 -1.25
CA LEU A 177 -3.60 -2.55 -0.16
C LEU A 177 -3.60 -4.00 -0.63
N GLY A 178 -4.60 -4.42 -1.41
CA GLY A 178 -4.61 -5.77 -1.99
C GLY A 178 -3.42 -6.04 -2.92
N GLN A 179 -2.99 -5.06 -3.73
CA GLN A 179 -1.79 -5.18 -4.56
C GLN A 179 -0.52 -5.34 -3.72
N VAL A 180 -0.42 -4.57 -2.64
CA VAL A 180 0.76 -4.56 -1.78
C VAL A 180 0.80 -5.78 -0.85
N GLU A 181 -0.35 -6.27 -0.40
CA GLU A 181 -0.45 -7.56 0.31
C GLU A 181 -0.04 -8.74 -0.56
N ALA A 182 -0.35 -8.72 -1.86
CA ALA A 182 0.11 -9.75 -2.80
C ALA A 182 1.64 -9.74 -2.93
N LEU A 183 2.23 -8.56 -3.11
CA LEU A 183 3.68 -8.38 -3.14
C LEU A 183 4.36 -8.77 -1.83
N LEU A 184 3.70 -8.55 -0.69
CA LEU A 184 4.22 -8.98 0.62
C LEU A 184 4.30 -10.51 0.71
N ARG A 185 3.26 -11.22 0.24
CA ARG A 185 3.27 -12.69 0.22
C ARG A 185 4.33 -13.25 -0.72
N GLU A 186 4.59 -12.59 -1.84
CA GLU A 186 5.70 -12.94 -2.74
C GLU A 186 7.04 -12.76 -2.04
N LEU A 187 7.23 -11.64 -1.32
CA LEU A 187 8.42 -11.39 -0.53
C LEU A 187 8.64 -12.42 0.59
N GLU A 188 7.57 -12.83 1.28
CA GLU A 188 7.62 -13.90 2.30
C GLU A 188 8.09 -15.22 1.69
N ARG A 189 7.54 -15.60 0.53
CA ARG A 189 7.97 -16.82 -0.18
C ARG A 189 9.41 -16.76 -0.65
N GLU A 190 9.87 -15.62 -1.16
CA GLU A 190 11.28 -15.41 -1.54
C GLU A 190 12.21 -15.58 -0.33
N GLN A 191 11.82 -15.05 0.84
CA GLN A 191 12.61 -15.18 2.06
C GLN A 191 12.64 -16.64 2.56
N GLU A 192 11.51 -17.35 2.51
CA GLU A 192 11.44 -18.76 2.88
C GLU A 192 12.28 -19.63 1.95
N ALA A 193 12.21 -19.41 0.63
CA ALA A 193 13.03 -20.09 -0.34
C ALA A 193 14.53 -19.82 -0.11
N ALA A 194 14.91 -18.56 0.14
CA ALA A 194 16.29 -18.21 0.45
C ALA A 194 16.79 -18.88 1.75
N LYS A 195 15.93 -18.97 2.79
CA LYS A 195 16.26 -19.67 4.04
C LYS A 195 16.42 -21.18 3.82
N ALA A 196 15.60 -21.81 2.98
CA ALA A 196 15.70 -23.22 2.66
C ALA A 196 17.03 -23.54 1.94
N VAL A 197 17.39 -22.75 0.92
CA VAL A 197 18.68 -22.90 0.22
C VAL A 197 19.86 -22.71 1.18
N LEU A 198 19.80 -21.73 2.09
CA LEU A 198 20.84 -21.55 3.11
C LEU A 198 20.94 -22.72 4.10
N GLN A 199 19.86 -23.45 4.35
CA GLN A 199 19.88 -24.65 5.20
C GLN A 199 20.47 -25.85 4.46
N GLU A 200 20.15 -26.02 3.17
CA GLU A 200 20.73 -27.05 2.30
C GLU A 200 22.26 -26.89 2.17
N ILE A 201 22.73 -25.66 1.86
CA ILE A 201 24.17 -25.37 1.73
C ILE A 201 24.93 -25.61 3.05
N LYS A 202 24.33 -25.28 4.20
CA LYS A 202 24.95 -25.54 5.51
C LYS A 202 25.03 -27.03 5.86
N GLY A 203 24.18 -27.86 5.28
CA GLY A 203 24.18 -29.31 5.50
C GLY A 203 25.25 -30.04 4.70
N GLU A 204 25.58 -29.58 3.49
CA GLU A 204 26.45 -30.34 2.57
C GLU A 204 27.93 -29.90 2.58
N ASP A 205 28.25 -28.61 2.78
CA ASP A 205 29.63 -28.11 2.60
C ASP A 205 30.48 -28.00 3.88
N LEU A 206 29.88 -28.01 5.08
CA LEU A 206 30.65 -27.90 6.34
C LEU A 206 31.38 -29.19 6.70
N GLU A 207 30.83 -30.37 6.35
CA GLU A 207 31.50 -31.66 6.56
C GLU A 207 32.66 -31.89 5.57
N ALA A 208 32.54 -31.35 4.34
CA ALA A 208 33.58 -31.44 3.32
C ALA A 208 34.80 -30.54 3.62
N LEU A 209 34.58 -29.37 4.24
CA LEU A 209 35.65 -28.40 4.51
C LEU A 209 36.39 -28.60 5.85
N LEU A 210 35.79 -29.28 6.84
CA LEU A 210 36.44 -29.56 8.12
C LEU A 210 37.44 -30.74 8.09
N GLY A 211 37.36 -31.63 7.08
CA GLY A 211 38.28 -32.76 6.93
C GLY A 211 39.68 -32.43 6.38
N VAL A 212 39.90 -31.19 5.89
CA VAL A 212 41.12 -30.81 5.17
C VAL A 212 42.12 -30.04 6.03
N PHE A 213 41.71 -29.47 7.17
CA PHE A 213 42.54 -28.55 7.95
C PHE A 213 43.34 -29.16 9.11
N ASP A 214 43.22 -30.47 9.38
CA ASP A 214 43.80 -31.08 10.60
C ASP A 214 45.21 -31.71 10.44
N GLN A 215 45.94 -31.43 9.35
CA GLN A 215 47.31 -31.94 9.19
C GLN A 215 48.36 -30.84 9.00
N GLY A 216 49.02 -30.53 10.12
CA GLY A 216 50.47 -30.32 10.13
C GLY A 216 50.95 -28.89 10.34
N ARG A 217 51.16 -28.49 11.61
CA ARG A 217 52.21 -27.52 11.98
C ARG A 217 52.81 -27.84 13.35
N THR A 218 54.11 -28.08 13.39
CA THR A 218 54.99 -27.83 14.54
C THR A 218 55.96 -26.70 14.19
N PRO A 219 56.25 -25.75 15.09
CA PRO A 219 57.14 -24.63 14.81
C PRO A 219 58.52 -24.80 15.48
N ALA A 220 59.56 -24.24 14.85
CA ALA A 220 60.61 -23.41 15.45
C ALA A 220 61.91 -23.46 14.63
N GLN A 221 62.46 -22.31 14.24
CA GLN A 221 63.67 -21.72 14.85
C GLN A 221 64.12 -20.46 14.09
N ALA A 222 64.62 -19.49 14.86
CA ALA A 222 65.01 -18.14 14.47
C ALA A 222 66.47 -18.05 13.96
N LYS A 223 66.75 -17.07 13.08
CA LYS A 223 67.91 -16.14 13.11
C LYS A 223 67.86 -15.15 11.92
N ALA A 224 68.25 -13.90 12.18
CA ALA A 224 68.45 -12.79 11.24
C ALA A 224 69.96 -12.60 10.95
N PRO A 225 70.44 -11.59 10.17
CA PRO A 225 69.83 -10.78 9.08
C PRO A 225 70.69 -10.76 7.79
N GLU A 226 70.13 -10.36 6.63
CA GLU A 226 70.74 -9.51 5.55
C GLU A 226 70.07 -9.72 4.17
N ALA A 227 69.75 -8.60 3.50
CA ALA A 227 69.09 -8.41 2.19
C ALA A 227 67.62 -8.87 2.06
N PRO A 228 66.69 -7.99 1.59
CA PRO A 228 65.26 -8.28 1.61
C PRO A 228 64.94 -9.47 0.70
N SER A 229 64.58 -10.58 1.32
CA SER A 229 64.30 -11.85 0.66
C SER A 229 62.83 -11.88 0.21
N PRO A 230 62.42 -12.75 -0.73
CA PRO A 230 61.01 -12.89 -1.14
C PRO A 230 60.03 -13.15 0.03
N MET A 231 60.53 -13.60 1.19
CA MET A 231 59.74 -13.70 2.43
C MET A 231 59.31 -12.35 3.02
N ASP A 232 60.07 -11.28 2.82
CA ASP A 232 59.72 -9.93 3.32
C ASP A 232 58.60 -9.29 2.49
N LEU A 233 58.51 -9.65 1.21
CA LEU A 233 57.43 -9.26 0.30
C LEU A 233 56.15 -10.03 0.64
N GLU A 234 56.27 -11.30 0.99
CA GLU A 234 55.11 -12.11 1.35
C GLU A 234 54.49 -11.69 2.69
N ALA A 235 55.30 -11.24 3.66
CA ALA A 235 54.82 -10.63 4.90
C ALA A 235 54.12 -9.27 4.69
N ASP A 236 54.57 -8.48 3.70
CA ASP A 236 53.95 -7.18 3.38
C ASP A 236 52.62 -7.33 2.62
N LEU A 237 52.46 -8.42 1.88
CA LEU A 237 51.25 -8.76 1.12
C LEU A 237 50.24 -9.60 1.93
N ALA A 238 50.68 -10.25 3.01
CA ALA A 238 49.83 -11.05 3.90
C ALA A 238 48.55 -10.35 4.41
N PRO A 239 48.57 -9.08 4.86
CA PRO A 239 47.35 -8.40 5.31
C PRO A 239 46.37 -8.08 4.16
N LEU A 240 46.87 -8.06 2.92
CA LEU A 240 46.10 -7.78 1.72
C LEU A 240 45.50 -9.04 1.07
N ARG A 241 45.75 -10.24 1.62
CA ARG A 241 45.14 -11.52 1.18
C ARG A 241 43.76 -11.69 1.83
N LEU A 242 42.83 -10.80 1.48
CA LEU A 242 41.43 -10.87 1.90
C LEU A 242 40.63 -11.88 1.06
N PRO A 243 39.53 -12.43 1.59
CA PRO A 243 38.62 -13.26 0.80
C PRO A 243 38.11 -12.47 -0.41
N GLY A 244 38.21 -13.09 -1.60
CA GLY A 244 37.86 -12.46 -2.88
C GLY A 244 39.01 -11.73 -3.60
N VAL A 245 40.24 -11.76 -3.07
CA VAL A 245 41.44 -11.32 -3.81
C VAL A 245 42.01 -12.52 -4.59
N GLU A 246 41.92 -12.46 -5.91
CA GLU A 246 42.36 -13.54 -6.82
C GLU A 246 43.84 -13.44 -7.16
N VAL A 247 44.35 -12.21 -7.35
CA VAL A 247 45.75 -11.95 -7.72
C VAL A 247 46.26 -10.78 -6.90
N LEU A 248 47.47 -10.93 -6.34
CA LEU A 248 48.13 -9.87 -5.57
C LEU A 248 49.64 -9.97 -5.79
N GLY A 249 50.28 -8.87 -6.18
CA GLY A 249 51.74 -8.78 -6.28
C GLY A 249 52.21 -7.43 -6.79
N TYR A 250 53.52 -7.25 -6.92
CA TYR A 250 54.11 -6.00 -7.41
C TYR A 250 54.35 -6.03 -8.93
N LEU A 251 54.16 -4.88 -9.59
CA LEU A 251 54.46 -4.68 -11.00
C LEU A 251 55.98 -4.76 -11.21
N GLY A 252 56.46 -5.95 -11.57
CA GLY A 252 57.87 -6.33 -11.63
C GLY A 252 58.11 -7.81 -11.29
N GLU A 253 57.16 -8.45 -10.60
CA GLU A 253 57.19 -9.86 -10.23
C GLU A 253 56.34 -10.73 -11.18
N ALA A 254 56.44 -12.07 -11.05
CA ALA A 254 55.69 -13.03 -11.86
C ALA A 254 54.19 -12.98 -11.51
N LEU A 255 53.46 -12.08 -12.18
CA LEU A 255 52.00 -11.96 -12.07
C LEU A 255 51.31 -12.79 -13.15
N PRO A 256 50.19 -13.47 -12.85
CA PRO A 256 49.33 -14.13 -13.83
C PRO A 256 48.46 -13.12 -14.61
N LEU A 257 49.03 -11.95 -14.95
CA LEU A 257 48.37 -10.87 -15.68
C LEU A 257 49.33 -10.35 -16.78
N PRO A 258 48.80 -9.88 -17.92
CA PRO A 258 49.64 -9.36 -18.99
C PRO A 258 50.37 -8.09 -18.52
N ARG A 259 51.71 -8.10 -18.56
CA ARG A 259 52.55 -7.01 -18.03
C ARG A 259 52.52 -5.75 -18.89
N GLU A 260 52.65 -5.90 -20.21
CA GLU A 260 52.72 -4.76 -21.14
C GLU A 260 51.50 -3.82 -21.04
N PRO A 261 50.24 -4.31 -20.95
CA PRO A 261 49.07 -3.45 -20.77
C PRO A 261 49.03 -2.77 -19.38
N LEU A 262 49.50 -3.45 -18.32
CA LEU A 262 49.53 -2.88 -16.98
C LEU A 262 50.57 -1.77 -16.86
N GLU A 263 51.74 -1.94 -17.47
CA GLU A 263 52.77 -0.92 -17.54
C GLU A 263 52.32 0.29 -18.37
N ALA A 264 51.67 0.07 -19.52
CA ALA A 264 51.10 1.14 -20.33
C ALA A 264 50.00 1.92 -19.58
N LEU A 265 49.15 1.23 -18.83
CA LEU A 265 48.11 1.83 -18.00
C LEU A 265 48.71 2.66 -16.85
N VAL A 266 49.74 2.16 -16.19
CA VAL A 266 50.48 2.92 -15.18
C VAL A 266 51.07 4.19 -15.77
N GLN A 267 51.73 4.11 -16.94
CA GLN A 267 52.33 5.26 -17.60
C GLN A 267 51.27 6.29 -18.02
N ALA A 268 50.11 5.85 -18.53
CA ALA A 268 49.01 6.73 -18.88
C ALA A 268 48.46 7.47 -17.65
N LEU A 269 48.35 6.77 -16.51
CA LEU A 269 47.91 7.37 -15.25
C LEU A 269 48.97 8.33 -14.67
N ASP A 270 50.27 8.01 -14.78
CA ASP A 270 51.35 8.93 -14.37
C ASP A 270 51.40 10.20 -15.25
N GLN A 271 51.09 10.09 -16.54
CA GLN A 271 50.94 11.25 -17.43
C GLN A 271 49.72 12.09 -17.04
N LEU A 272 48.61 11.45 -16.69
CA LEU A 272 47.41 12.12 -16.21
C LEU A 272 47.69 12.88 -14.89
N ASP A 273 48.38 12.25 -13.94
CA ASP A 273 48.78 12.87 -12.68
C ASP A 273 49.68 14.09 -12.89
N LYS A 274 50.66 13.99 -13.80
CA LYS A 274 51.53 15.12 -14.19
C LYS A 274 50.72 16.27 -14.81
N SER A 275 49.70 15.96 -15.60
CA SER A 275 48.85 16.97 -16.24
C SER A 275 47.90 17.65 -15.25
N LEU A 276 47.48 16.93 -14.21
CA LEU A 276 46.57 17.42 -13.16
C LEU A 276 47.31 18.07 -11.98
N GLY A 277 48.64 17.90 -11.88
CA GLY A 277 49.45 18.42 -10.78
C GLY A 277 49.12 17.76 -9.44
N GLN A 278 48.56 16.54 -9.45
CA GLN A 278 48.12 15.81 -8.25
C GLN A 278 48.83 14.46 -8.17
N THR A 279 49.31 14.09 -6.98
CA THR A 279 49.79 12.74 -6.70
C THR A 279 48.59 11.85 -6.34
N ARG A 280 48.28 10.85 -7.18
CA ARG A 280 47.16 9.95 -6.94
C ARG A 280 47.39 9.00 -5.76
N GLY A 281 46.28 8.63 -5.13
CA GLY A 281 46.18 7.46 -4.25
C GLY A 281 45.94 6.16 -5.06
N PRO A 282 45.39 5.10 -4.44
CA PRO A 282 45.09 3.85 -5.15
C PRO A 282 44.07 4.07 -6.27
N ALA A 283 44.37 3.60 -7.48
CA ALA A 283 43.46 3.62 -8.63
C ALA A 283 42.77 2.26 -8.74
N ALA A 284 41.43 2.25 -8.84
CA ALA A 284 40.65 1.03 -9.02
C ALA A 284 39.87 1.09 -10.35
N ILE A 285 39.99 0.03 -11.16
CA ILE A 285 39.29 -0.15 -12.43
C ILE A 285 38.29 -1.27 -12.25
N LEU A 286 37.01 -0.96 -12.47
CA LEU A 286 35.92 -1.93 -12.38
C LEU A 286 35.77 -2.68 -13.71
N LEU A 287 35.97 -3.99 -13.68
CA LEU A 287 35.84 -4.94 -14.79
C LEU A 287 34.64 -5.85 -14.54
N GLY A 288 33.43 -5.28 -14.57
CA GLY A 288 32.17 -5.98 -14.29
C GLY A 288 32.06 -6.43 -12.83
N GLU A 289 32.18 -7.73 -12.60
CA GLU A 289 32.15 -8.36 -11.26
C GLU A 289 33.53 -8.35 -10.58
N LYS A 290 34.60 -8.06 -11.33
CA LYS A 290 35.98 -7.96 -10.82
C LYS A 290 36.44 -6.52 -10.79
N ALA A 291 37.46 -6.24 -9.99
CA ALA A 291 38.12 -4.96 -9.89
C ALA A 291 39.63 -5.14 -9.88
N LEU A 292 40.30 -4.34 -10.70
CA LEU A 292 41.76 -4.26 -10.77
C LEU A 292 42.21 -3.01 -10.01
N VAL A 293 43.01 -3.18 -8.97
CA VAL A 293 43.55 -2.09 -8.15
C VAL A 293 45.03 -1.92 -8.42
N LEU A 294 45.44 -0.68 -8.70
CA LEU A 294 46.82 -0.24 -8.86
C LEU A 294 47.13 0.80 -7.79
N ALA A 295 48.02 0.47 -6.86
CA ALA A 295 48.33 1.34 -5.73
C ALA A 295 49.84 1.53 -5.55
N PRO A 296 50.33 2.78 -5.38
CA PRO A 296 51.73 3.01 -5.01
C PRO A 296 51.94 2.63 -3.53
N ARG A 297 52.78 1.63 -3.24
CA ARG A 297 53.14 1.19 -1.89
C ARG A 297 54.66 1.01 -1.79
N LYS A 298 55.29 1.71 -0.83
CA LYS A 298 56.74 1.65 -0.56
C LYS A 298 57.64 1.82 -1.81
N GLY A 299 57.25 2.71 -2.72
CA GLY A 299 58.01 3.00 -3.95
C GLY A 299 57.85 1.96 -5.08
N ARG A 300 56.94 0.99 -4.94
CA ARG A 300 56.55 0.03 -5.98
C ARG A 300 55.05 0.12 -6.25
N ILE A 301 54.62 -0.38 -7.42
CA ILE A 301 53.20 -0.41 -7.80
C ILE A 301 52.65 -1.78 -7.46
N LEU A 302 51.72 -1.81 -6.51
CA LEU A 302 50.93 -2.99 -6.19
C LEU A 302 49.85 -3.17 -7.24
N VAL A 303 49.70 -4.40 -7.73
CA VAL A 303 48.61 -4.84 -8.60
C VAL A 303 47.79 -5.87 -7.85
N ALA A 304 46.48 -5.63 -7.75
CA ALA A 304 45.55 -6.58 -7.17
C ALA A 304 44.33 -6.78 -8.07
N LEU A 305 43.94 -8.03 -8.30
CA LEU A 305 42.68 -8.40 -8.93
C LEU A 305 41.79 -9.02 -7.85
N LEU A 306 40.60 -8.46 -7.68
CA LEU A 306 39.67 -8.86 -6.62
C LEU A 306 38.22 -8.75 -7.07
N GLU A 307 37.32 -9.44 -6.38
CA GLU A 307 35.88 -9.29 -6.59
C GLU A 307 35.40 -7.91 -6.18
N LYS A 308 34.44 -7.34 -6.91
CA LYS A 308 33.89 -6.00 -6.65
C LYS A 308 33.37 -5.83 -5.22
N THR A 309 32.87 -6.90 -4.61
CA THR A 309 32.39 -6.98 -3.22
C THR A 309 33.51 -6.77 -2.20
N SER A 310 34.74 -7.17 -2.53
CA SER A 310 35.92 -7.08 -1.65
C SER A 310 36.71 -5.79 -1.82
N LEU A 311 36.34 -4.92 -2.77
CA LEU A 311 37.06 -3.68 -3.07
C LEU A 311 37.07 -2.69 -1.91
N SER A 312 35.96 -2.54 -1.20
CA SER A 312 35.89 -1.62 -0.05
C SER A 312 36.80 -2.08 1.09
N ALA A 313 36.76 -3.36 1.44
CA ALA A 313 37.62 -3.95 2.46
C ALA A 313 39.11 -3.87 2.07
N PHE A 314 39.42 -4.12 0.79
CA PHE A 314 40.78 -4.05 0.27
C PHE A 314 41.36 -2.63 0.26
N LEU A 315 40.56 -1.62 -0.10
CA LEU A 315 41.01 -0.23 -0.06
C LEU A 315 41.23 0.26 1.37
N ILE A 316 40.45 -0.23 2.35
CA ILE A 316 40.66 0.10 3.77
C ILE A 316 41.99 -0.47 4.24
N GLU A 317 42.27 -1.75 3.99
CA GLU A 317 43.54 -2.40 4.36
C GLU A 317 44.76 -1.86 3.59
N LEU A 318 44.55 -1.24 2.42
CA LEU A 318 45.61 -0.54 1.70
C LEU A 318 46.02 0.77 2.38
N THR A 319 45.11 1.41 3.12
CA THR A 319 45.33 2.69 3.80
C THR A 319 45.71 2.54 5.28
N SER A 320 45.51 1.35 5.86
CA SER A 320 45.95 0.96 7.21
C SER A 320 47.46 0.75 7.28
#